data_AF-A0A246GGE6-F1
#
_entry.id   AF-A0A246GGE6-F1
#
_cell.length_a   1.000
_cell.length_b   1.000
_cell.length_c   1.000
_cell.angle_alpha   90.00
_cell.angle_beta   90.00
_cell.angle_gamma   90.00
#
_symmetry.space_group_name_H-M   'P 1'
#
loop_
_entity.id
_entity.type
_entity.pdbx_description
1 polymer ?
#
loop_
_entity_poly.entity_id
_entity_poly.type
_entity_poly.pdbx_seq_one_letter_code
_entity_poly.pdbx_strand_id
1 'polypeptide(L)'
;MKNKKIFFLLTFIMILCILFVEPIRTILKLGLLTIAGLAVIISPFPLIIGLLRLFFITDDKKFTLQLVTYSTIILIIGYSTCGILTFVK
;
A
#
# COMPACT_ATOMS: atom_id res chain seq x y z
N MET A 1 25.85 -41.92 11.16
CA MET A 1 25.58 -41.31 9.82
C MET A 1 24.18 -40.71 9.62
N LYS A 2 23.14 -41.12 10.38
CA LYS A 2 21.75 -40.65 10.20
C LYS A 2 21.55 -39.16 10.51
N ASN A 3 22.17 -38.64 11.59
CA ASN A 3 22.07 -37.22 11.98
C ASN A 3 22.68 -36.25 10.97
N LYS A 4 23.76 -36.64 10.26
CA LYS A 4 24.39 -35.77 9.25
C LYS A 4 23.49 -35.56 8.02
N LYS A 5 22.72 -36.57 7.62
CA LYS A 5 21.74 -36.46 6.51
C LYS A 5 20.55 -35.57 6.89
N ILE A 6 20.07 -35.67 8.13
CA ILE A 6 18.98 -34.83 8.65
C ILE A 6 19.43 -33.36 8.70
N PHE A 7 20.64 -33.09 9.20
CA PHE A 7 21.19 -31.73 9.24
C PHE A 7 21.32 -31.13 7.83
N PHE A 8 21.78 -31.92 6.86
CA PHE A 8 21.87 -31.48 5.46
C PHE A 8 20.49 -31.17 4.84
N LEU A 9 19.49 -32.02 5.12
CA LEU A 9 18.11 -31.82 4.66
C LEU A 9 17.49 -30.53 5.25
N LEU A 10 17.75 -30.27 6.53
CA LEU A 10 17.23 -29.09 7.23
C LEU A 10 17.84 -27.79 6.68
N THR A 11 19.14 -27.79 6.41
CA THR A 11 19.83 -26.67 5.76
C THR A 11 19.32 -26.44 4.33
N PHE A 12 19.06 -27.53 3.58
CA PHE A 12 18.49 -27.43 2.24
C PHE A 12 17.08 -26.82 2.25
N ILE A 13 16.22 -27.23 3.19
CA ILE A 13 14.88 -26.67 3.36
C ILE A 13 14.94 -25.18 3.75
N MET A 14 15.85 -24.81 4.65
CA MET A 14 16.09 -23.42 5.03
C MET A 14 16.47 -22.55 3.84
N ILE A 15 17.41 -23.02 3.01
CA ILE A 15 17.84 -22.32 1.79
C ILE A 15 16.66 -22.19 0.81
N LEU A 16 15.89 -23.26 0.62
CA LEU A 16 14.72 -23.24 -0.24
C LEU A 16 13.67 -22.21 0.23
N CYS A 17 13.40 -22.15 1.54
CA CYS A 17 12.51 -21.14 2.12
C CYS A 17 13.00 -19.72 1.87
N ILE A 18 14.29 -19.44 2.08
CA ILE A 18 14.87 -18.10 1.84
C ILE A 18 14.72 -17.72 0.36
N LEU A 19 14.98 -18.67 -0.54
CA LEU A 19 14.88 -18.48 -2.00
C LEU A 19 13.47 -18.08 -2.45
N PHE A 20 12.42 -18.59 -1.79
CA PHE A 20 11.02 -18.24 -2.11
C PHE A 20 10.53 -16.96 -1.41
N VAL A 21 11.09 -16.61 -0.25
CA VAL A 21 10.64 -15.43 0.51
C VAL A 21 10.99 -14.12 -0.19
N GLU A 22 12.16 -14.02 -0.80
CA GLU A 22 12.60 -12.81 -1.53
C GLU A 22 11.71 -12.44 -2.74
N PRO A 23 11.36 -13.35 -3.67
CA PRO A 23 10.48 -13.02 -4.78
C PRO A 23 9.06 -12.67 -4.31
N ILE A 24 8.53 -13.39 -3.30
CA ILE A 24 7.21 -13.09 -2.72
C ILE A 24 7.20 -11.67 -2.13
N ARG A 25 8.24 -11.30 -1.39
CA ARG A 25 8.38 -9.95 -0.82
C ARG A 25 8.39 -8.88 -1.91
N THR A 26 9.11 -9.14 -3.01
CA THR A 26 9.21 -8.20 -4.13
C THR A 26 7.87 -8.00 -4.83
N ILE A 27 7.15 -9.09 -5.11
CA ILE A 27 5.81 -9.05 -5.73
C ILE A 27 4.84 -8.30 -4.83
N LEU A 28 4.88 -8.57 -3.51
CA LEU A 28 4.01 -7.90 -2.54
C LEU A 28 4.30 -6.39 -2.47
N LYS A 29 5.58 -5.98 -2.42
CA LYS A 29 5.97 -4.56 -2.46
C LYS A 29 5.48 -3.89 -3.74
N LEU A 30 5.66 -4.54 -4.89
CA LEU A 30 5.23 -4.02 -6.18
C LEU A 30 3.71 -3.83 -6.23
N GLY A 31 2.94 -4.83 -5.78
CA GLY A 31 1.49 -4.75 -5.72
C GLY A 31 0.98 -3.64 -4.78
N LEU A 32 1.62 -3.47 -3.62
CA LEU A 32 1.26 -2.40 -2.69
C LEU A 32 1.55 -1.01 -3.29
N LEU A 33 2.70 -0.87 -3.99
CA LEU A 33 3.13 0.37 -4.61
C LEU A 33 2.19 0.78 -5.76
N THR A 34 1.73 -0.16 -6.58
CA THR A 34 0.80 0.15 -7.68
C THR A 34 -0.56 0.60 -7.17
N ILE A 35 -1.09 -0.06 -6.13
CA ILE A 35 -2.37 0.33 -5.50
C ILE A 35 -2.25 1.70 -4.84
N ALA A 36 -1.16 1.93 -4.09
CA ALA A 36 -0.92 3.22 -3.44
C ALA A 36 -0.75 4.35 -4.48
N GLY A 37 -0.01 4.10 -5.57
CA GLY A 37 0.16 5.05 -6.66
C GLY A 37 -1.17 5.42 -7.33
N LEU A 38 -2.02 4.44 -7.62
CA LEU A 38 -3.37 4.67 -8.14
C LEU A 38 -4.23 5.49 -7.17
N ALA A 39 -4.17 5.19 -5.87
CA ALA A 39 -4.90 5.95 -4.86
C ALA A 39 -4.46 7.42 -4.79
N VAL A 40 -3.16 7.70 -4.91
CA VAL A 40 -2.63 9.09 -4.98
C VAL A 40 -3.09 9.81 -6.24
N ILE A 41 -3.21 9.11 -7.37
CA ILE A 41 -3.68 9.71 -8.63
C ILE A 41 -5.18 10.01 -8.59
N ILE A 42 -5.98 9.13 -7.98
CA ILE A 42 -7.45 9.23 -8.00
C ILE A 42 -7.97 10.15 -6.88
N SER A 43 -7.36 10.15 -5.70
CA SER A 43 -7.83 10.93 -4.53
C SER A 43 -7.97 12.47 -4.71
N PRO A 44 -7.21 13.17 -5.58
CA PRO A 44 -7.38 14.61 -5.77
C PRO A 44 -8.72 14.96 -6.41
N PHE A 45 -9.28 14.11 -7.28
CA PHE A 45 -10.54 14.38 -7.97
C PHE A 45 -11.73 14.55 -7.02
N PRO A 46 -12.07 13.57 -6.15
CA PRO A 46 -13.14 13.72 -5.19
C PRO A 46 -12.83 14.78 -4.12
N LEU A 47 -11.55 15.05 -3.85
CA LEU A 47 -11.14 16.13 -2.94
C LEU A 47 -11.47 17.51 -3.53
N ILE A 48 -11.13 17.76 -4.80
CA ILE A 48 -11.46 18.99 -5.52
C ILE A 48 -12.98 19.15 -5.60
N ILE A 49 -13.71 18.09 -5.98
CA ILE A 49 -15.18 18.12 -6.05
C ILE A 49 -15.78 18.42 -4.68
N GLY A 50 -15.27 17.79 -3.63
CA GLY A 50 -15.71 18.00 -2.25
C GLY A 50 -15.46 19.42 -1.77
N LEU A 51 -14.27 19.97 -2.04
CA LEU A 51 -13.95 21.38 -1.72
C LEU A 51 -14.85 22.35 -2.48
N LEU A 52 -15.07 22.11 -3.78
CA LEU A 52 -15.95 22.96 -4.60
C LEU A 52 -17.38 22.94 -4.05
N ARG A 53 -17.91 21.75 -3.72
CA ARG A 53 -19.20 21.63 -3.04
C ARG A 53 -19.21 22.34 -1.70
N LEU A 54 -18.15 22.24 -0.90
CA LEU A 54 -18.10 22.84 0.44
C LEU A 54 -18.20 24.37 0.41
N PHE A 55 -17.57 25.01 -0.60
CA PHE A 55 -17.57 26.47 -0.75
C PHE A 55 -18.82 27.02 -1.44
N PHE A 56 -19.37 26.29 -2.42
CA PHE A 56 -20.45 26.82 -3.28
C PHE A 56 -21.83 26.24 -2.98
N ILE A 57 -21.94 25.08 -2.32
CA ILE A 57 -23.21 24.37 -2.08
C ILE A 57 -23.41 24.18 -0.58
N THR A 58 -24.47 24.80 -0.05
CA THR A 58 -24.78 24.78 1.39
C THR A 58 -25.57 23.53 1.81
N ASP A 59 -26.17 22.83 0.85
CA ASP A 59 -26.95 21.62 1.10
C ASP A 59 -26.04 20.39 1.31
N ASP A 60 -26.48 19.47 2.16
CA ASP A 60 -25.80 18.19 2.44
C ASP A 60 -24.34 18.30 2.89
N LYS A 61 -24.01 19.31 3.72
CA LYS A 61 -22.67 19.52 4.29
C LYS A 61 -22.05 18.27 4.90
N LYS A 62 -22.86 17.39 5.50
CA LYS A 62 -22.38 16.13 6.11
C LYS A 62 -21.76 15.20 5.06
N PHE A 63 -22.41 15.03 3.91
CA PHE A 63 -21.90 14.21 2.82
C PHE A 63 -20.64 14.83 2.21
N THR A 64 -20.67 16.15 1.97
CA THR A 64 -19.53 16.89 1.42
C THR A 64 -18.31 16.79 2.33
N LEU A 65 -18.49 16.95 3.65
CA LEU A 65 -17.42 16.81 4.62
C LEU A 65 -16.85 15.37 4.64
N GLN A 66 -17.71 14.36 4.55
CA GLN A 66 -17.28 12.96 4.45
C GLN A 66 -16.45 12.74 3.18
N LEU A 67 -16.89 13.26 2.03
CA LEU A 67 -16.18 13.13 0.76
C LEU A 67 -14.76 13.72 0.85
N VAL A 68 -14.64 14.95 1.38
CA VAL A 68 -13.34 15.60 1.59
C VAL A 68 -12.47 14.80 2.56
N THR A 69 -13.05 14.35 3.67
CA THR A 69 -12.32 13.60 4.70
C THR A 69 -11.77 12.28 4.16
N TYR A 70 -12.61 11.46 3.51
CA TYR A 70 -12.17 10.18 2.95
C TYR A 70 -11.15 10.36 1.84
N SER A 71 -11.33 11.36 0.97
CA SER A 71 -10.37 11.65 -0.09
C SER A 71 -9.00 12.05 0.47
N THR A 72 -9.00 12.84 1.55
CA THR A 72 -7.76 13.26 2.22
C THR A 72 -7.06 12.08 2.89
N ILE A 73 -7.82 11.21 3.58
CA ILE A 73 -7.26 10.00 4.20
C ILE A 73 -6.62 9.10 3.14
N ILE A 74 -7.30 8.84 2.03
CA ILE A 74 -6.79 8.02 0.94
C ILE A 74 -5.51 8.63 0.34
N LEU A 75 -5.49 9.96 0.17
CA LEU A 75 -4.31 10.68 -0.32
C LEU A 75 -3.12 10.51 0.62
N ILE A 76 -3.32 10.72 1.93
CA ILE A 76 -2.25 10.59 2.94
C ILE A 76 -1.73 9.16 3.00
N ILE A 77 -2.62 8.16 3.01
CA ILE A 77 -2.22 6.75 3.03
C ILE A 77 -1.45 6.38 1.78
N GLY A 78 -1.95 6.76 0.60
CA GLY A 78 -1.28 6.50 -0.68
C GLY A 78 0.10 7.15 -0.73
N TYR A 79 0.20 8.42 -0.34
CA TYR A 79 1.47 9.15 -0.36
C TYR A 79 2.47 8.58 0.64
N SER A 80 2.03 8.28 1.86
CA SER A 80 2.88 7.67 2.89
C SER A 80 3.37 6.29 2.48
N THR A 81 2.49 5.48 1.89
CA THR A 81 2.84 4.13 1.42
C THR A 81 3.84 4.18 0.27
N CYS A 82 3.62 5.06 -0.72
CA CYS A 82 4.59 5.29 -1.79
C CYS A 82 5.93 5.80 -1.25
N GLY A 83 5.90 6.72 -0.29
CA GLY A 83 7.10 7.25 0.37
C GLY A 83 7.89 6.16 1.09
N ILE A 84 7.26 5.43 2.01
CA ILE A 84 7.90 4.34 2.76
C ILE A 84 8.49 3.30 1.82
N LEU A 85 7.75 2.85 0.80
CA LEU A 85 8.22 1.82 -0.11
C LEU A 85 9.34 2.31 -1.05
N THR A 86 9.41 3.61 -1.33
CA THR A 86 10.47 4.21 -2.15
C THR A 86 11.75 4.46 -1.34
N PHE A 87 11.62 4.85 -0.07
CA PHE A 87 12.75 5.09 0.84
C PHE A 87 13.34 3.81 1.44
N VAL A 88 12.53 2.75 1.58
CA VAL A 88 13.01 1.40 1.96
C VAL A 88 13.55 0.69 0.71
N LYS A 89 14.64 1.24 0.18
CA LYS A 89 15.43 0.68 -0.91
C LYS A 89 16.54 -0.20 -0.35
#